data_AF-A0A8T5THS7-F1
#
_entry.id   AF-A0A8T5THS7-F1
#
_cell.length_a   1.000
_cell.length_b   1.000
_cell.length_c   1.000
_cell.angle_alpha   90.00
_cell.angle_beta   90.00
_cell.angle_gamma   90.00
#
_symmetry.space_group_name_H-M   'P 1'
#
loop_
_entity.id
_entity.type
_entity.pdbx_description
1 polymer ?
#
loop_
_entity_poly.entity_id
_entity_poly.type
_entity_poly.pdbx_seq_one_letter_code
_entity_poly.pdbx_strand_id
1 'polypeptide(L)'
;MNSNAKDLQSNYEQKFKELSDQHLQMQNYINELESNNELKDREIYRLKNENSQIISQLHKLQLSSSINLHPSPKLNLQNPEKTASQQNQNNQSNYKESELVNPETYSKQSSSYKRECPKCGAMGFAIKEFEDKNRIISYIPRRIYAMKRVCTKCSHEF
;
A
#
# COMPACT_ATOMS: atom_id res chain seq x y z
N MET A 1 67.07 -3.05 12.85
CA MET A 1 65.70 -2.74 13.35
C MET A 1 64.97 -1.65 12.57
N ASN A 2 65.60 -0.89 11.66
CA ASN A 2 65.00 0.34 11.10
C ASN A 2 64.00 0.15 9.94
N SER A 3 63.82 -1.07 9.40
CA SER A 3 62.87 -1.34 8.30
C SER A 3 61.42 -1.37 8.79
N ASN A 4 61.14 -2.16 9.83
CA ASN A 4 59.80 -2.46 10.33
C ASN A 4 58.98 -1.20 10.68
N ALA A 5 59.65 -0.11 11.09
CA ALA A 5 59.01 1.19 11.33
C ALA A 5 58.59 1.91 10.04
N LYS A 6 59.39 1.81 8.97
CA LYS A 6 59.04 2.34 7.64
C LYS A 6 57.93 1.54 6.98
N ASP A 7 57.99 0.22 7.11
CA ASP A 7 56.98 -0.71 6.57
C ASP A 7 55.61 -0.42 7.23
N LEU A 8 55.60 -0.19 8.55
CA LEU A 8 54.41 0.23 9.30
C LEU A 8 53.92 1.63 8.90
N GLN A 9 54.82 2.61 8.73
CA GLN A 9 54.46 3.97 8.30
C GLN A 9 53.82 3.96 6.90
N SER A 10 54.39 3.20 5.96
CA SER A 10 53.86 3.03 4.61
C SER A 10 52.47 2.37 4.61
N ASN A 11 52.23 1.41 5.51
CA ASN A 11 50.90 0.80 5.68
C ASN A 11 49.85 1.83 6.15
N TYR A 12 50.18 2.68 7.12
CA TYR A 12 49.28 3.76 7.56
C TYR A 12 49.02 4.79 6.46
N GLU A 13 50.03 5.16 5.68
CA GLU A 13 49.91 6.11 4.57
C GLU A 13 49.01 5.55 3.44
N GLN A 14 49.20 4.27 3.07
CA GLN A 14 48.33 3.57 2.12
C GLN A 14 46.88 3.53 2.61
N LYS A 15 46.65 3.18 3.89
CA LYS A 15 45.30 3.09 4.46
C LYS A 15 44.64 4.44 4.63
N PHE A 16 45.39 5.50 4.93
CA PHE A 16 44.89 6.87 4.95
C PHE A 16 44.43 7.30 3.56
N LYS A 17 45.21 6.99 2.52
CA LYS A 17 44.81 7.25 1.14
C LYS A 17 43.53 6.49 0.75
N GLU A 18 43.45 5.19 1.06
CA GLU A 18 42.27 4.37 0.77
C GLU A 18 41.00 4.95 1.41
N LEU A 19 41.07 5.37 2.68
CA LEU A 19 39.97 6.01 3.39
C LEU A 19 39.61 7.39 2.81
N SER A 20 40.60 8.15 2.35
CA SER A 20 40.40 9.44 1.66
C SER A 20 39.69 9.26 0.32
N ASP A 21 40.11 8.27 -0.47
CA ASP A 21 39.50 7.95 -1.77
C ASP A 21 38.05 7.44 -1.58
N GLN A 22 37.80 6.60 -0.56
CA GLN A 22 36.45 6.15 -0.17
C GLN A 22 35.55 7.30 0.30
N HIS A 23 36.06 8.22 1.12
CA HIS A 23 35.31 9.40 1.58
C HIS A 23 34.90 10.29 0.40
N LEU A 24 35.82 10.55 -0.54
CA LEU A 24 35.52 11.32 -1.74
C LEU A 24 34.47 10.64 -2.62
N GLN A 25 34.55 9.31 -2.79
CA GLN A 25 33.54 8.55 -3.52
C GLN A 25 32.15 8.64 -2.87
N MET A 26 32.06 8.47 -1.54
CA MET A 26 30.80 8.60 -0.80
C MET A 26 30.23 10.01 -0.90
N GLN A 27 31.07 11.04 -0.77
CA GLN A 27 30.64 12.44 -0.86
C GLN A 27 30.10 12.80 -2.24
N ASN A 28 30.73 12.31 -3.31
CA ASN A 28 30.22 12.49 -4.68
C ASN A 28 28.85 11.80 -4.88
N TYR A 29 28.67 10.60 -4.33
CA TYR A 29 27.40 9.87 -4.41
C TYR A 29 26.27 10.52 -3.59
N ILE A 30 26.59 11.13 -2.44
CA ILE A 30 25.63 11.96 -1.68
C ILE A 30 25.15 13.14 -2.54
N ASN A 31 26.08 13.90 -3.12
CA ASN A 31 25.74 15.05 -3.99
C ASN A 31 24.85 14.64 -5.19
N GLU A 32 25.11 13.47 -5.79
CA GLU A 32 24.30 12.91 -6.88
C GLU A 32 22.87 12.57 -6.40
N LEU A 33 22.73 11.90 -5.25
CA LEU A 33 21.43 11.57 -4.67
C LEU A 33 20.62 12.81 -4.27
N GLU A 34 21.27 13.83 -3.72
CA GLU A 34 20.64 15.10 -3.35
C GLU A 34 20.10 15.83 -4.61
N SER A 35 20.92 15.94 -5.66
CA SER A 35 20.48 16.51 -6.95
C SER A 35 19.31 15.73 -7.58
N ASN A 36 19.35 14.39 -7.50
CA ASN A 36 18.30 13.51 -8.00
C ASN A 36 16.98 13.66 -7.20
N ASN A 37 17.06 13.89 -5.89
CA ASN A 37 15.91 14.18 -5.05
C ASN A 37 15.31 15.55 -5.38
N GLU A 38 16.12 16.62 -5.53
CA GLU A 38 15.63 17.93 -5.94
C GLU A 38 14.85 17.89 -7.27
N LEU A 39 15.35 17.14 -8.26
CA LEU A 39 14.68 16.99 -9.55
C LEU A 39 13.33 16.29 -9.40
N LYS A 40 13.24 15.26 -8.54
CA LYS A 40 11.98 14.56 -8.24
C LYS A 40 10.98 15.43 -7.48
N ASP A 41 11.44 16.24 -6.51
CA ASP A 41 10.55 17.13 -5.76
C ASP A 41 9.98 18.25 -6.65
N ARG A 42 10.78 18.80 -7.58
CA ARG A 42 10.30 19.73 -8.62
C ARG A 42 9.23 19.09 -9.51
N GLU A 43 9.43 17.84 -9.93
CA GLU A 43 8.48 17.09 -10.76
C GLU A 43 7.19 16.74 -9.98
N ILE A 44 7.31 16.32 -8.72
CA ILE A 44 6.17 16.10 -7.81
C ILE A 44 5.36 17.39 -7.63
N TYR A 45 6.02 18.55 -7.52
CA TYR A 45 5.35 19.85 -7.46
C TYR A 45 4.60 20.18 -8.76
N ARG A 46 5.23 19.97 -9.92
CA ARG A 46 4.60 20.16 -11.25
C ARG A 46 3.33 19.30 -11.38
N LEU A 47 3.45 17.99 -11.13
CA LEU A 47 2.34 17.04 -11.23
C LEU A 47 1.21 17.33 -10.24
N LYS A 48 1.52 17.79 -9.01
CA LYS A 48 0.50 18.25 -8.04
C LYS A 48 -0.28 19.47 -8.55
N ASN A 49 0.41 20.44 -9.15
CA ASN A 49 -0.23 21.63 -9.73
C ASN A 49 -1.15 21.26 -10.91
N GLU A 50 -0.67 20.43 -11.85
CA GLU A 50 -1.47 19.98 -12.99
C GLU A 50 -2.70 19.17 -12.56
N ASN A 51 -2.55 18.25 -11.59
CA ASN A 51 -3.67 17.49 -11.06
C ASN A 51 -4.70 18.40 -10.36
N SER A 52 -4.26 19.40 -9.60
CA SER A 52 -5.15 20.43 -8.99
C SER A 52 -5.97 21.19 -10.05
N GLN A 53 -5.35 21.54 -11.18
CA GLN A 53 -6.03 22.20 -12.30
C GLN A 53 -7.05 21.26 -12.97
N ILE A 54 -6.70 19.99 -13.19
CA ILE A 54 -7.60 18.98 -13.78
C ILE A 54 -8.82 18.73 -12.86
N ILE A 55 -8.61 18.55 -11.56
CA ILE A 55 -9.68 18.43 -10.56
C ILE A 55 -10.60 19.66 -10.59
N SER A 56 -10.02 20.86 -10.69
CA SER A 56 -10.77 22.12 -10.81
C SER A 56 -11.58 22.23 -12.11
N GLN A 57 -11.14 21.62 -13.21
CA GLN A 57 -11.89 21.54 -14.47
C GLN A 57 -13.02 20.50 -14.38
N LEU A 58 -12.75 19.31 -13.84
CA LEU A 58 -13.77 18.27 -13.61
C LEU A 58 -14.92 18.77 -12.74
N HIS A 59 -14.61 19.49 -11.66
CA HIS A 59 -15.62 20.10 -10.79
C HIS A 59 -16.51 21.09 -11.55
N LYS A 60 -15.94 21.98 -12.38
CA LYS A 60 -16.71 22.91 -13.23
C LYS A 60 -17.64 22.18 -14.20
N LEU A 61 -17.19 21.08 -14.80
CA LEU A 61 -17.97 20.26 -15.73
C LEU A 61 -19.09 19.48 -15.03
N GLN A 62 -18.89 19.01 -13.79
CA GLN A 62 -19.95 18.40 -13.00
C GLN A 62 -21.06 19.41 -12.64
N LEU A 63 -20.69 20.65 -12.27
CA LEU A 63 -21.69 21.69 -11.99
C LEU A 63 -22.48 22.09 -13.25
N SER A 64 -21.84 22.30 -14.40
CA SER A 64 -22.58 22.65 -15.63
C SER A 64 -23.51 21.52 -16.11
N SER A 65 -23.11 20.26 -15.90
CA SER A 65 -23.95 19.08 -16.17
C SER A 65 -25.20 19.02 -15.27
N SER A 66 -25.11 19.53 -14.04
CA SER A 66 -26.15 19.38 -13.01
C SER A 66 -27.35 20.34 -13.16
N ILE A 67 -27.27 21.33 -14.06
CA ILE A 67 -28.26 22.41 -14.18
C ILE A 67 -29.42 22.06 -15.14
N ASN A 68 -29.29 21.02 -15.96
CA ASN A 68 -30.24 20.67 -17.03
C ASN A 68 -31.25 19.55 -16.69
N LEU A 69 -31.54 19.30 -15.41
CA LEU A 69 -32.50 18.26 -14.99
C LEU A 69 -33.80 18.86 -14.42
N HIS A 70 -34.84 18.79 -15.24
CA HIS A 70 -36.20 19.24 -14.97
C HIS A 70 -36.84 18.49 -13.77
N PRO A 71 -37.58 19.15 -12.88
CA PRO A 71 -38.21 18.49 -11.74
C PRO A 71 -39.28 17.48 -12.23
N SER A 72 -39.21 16.26 -11.68
CA SER A 72 -40.22 15.21 -11.86
C SER A 72 -40.91 14.94 -10.51
N PRO A 73 -42.25 14.92 -10.44
CA PRO A 73 -42.96 14.74 -9.18
C PRO A 73 -42.84 13.31 -8.65
N LYS A 74 -42.54 13.17 -7.35
CA LYS A 74 -42.52 11.86 -6.68
C LYS A 74 -43.95 11.41 -6.39
N LEU A 75 -44.43 10.39 -7.11
CA LEU A 75 -45.62 9.65 -6.65
C LEU A 75 -45.25 8.82 -5.42
N ASN A 76 -46.11 8.85 -4.41
CA ASN A 76 -45.95 8.14 -3.14
C ASN A 76 -46.96 6.98 -3.09
N LEU A 77 -46.52 5.77 -2.77
CA LEU A 77 -47.42 4.62 -2.54
C LEU A 77 -46.76 3.59 -1.60
N GLN A 78 -47.56 3.00 -0.70
CA GLN A 78 -47.10 2.25 0.47
C GLN A 78 -46.60 0.82 0.20
N ASN A 79 -45.79 0.33 1.15
CA ASN A 79 -45.59 -1.11 1.43
C ASN A 79 -46.93 -1.83 1.72
N PRO A 80 -46.96 -3.15 1.53
CA PRO A 80 -47.42 -4.04 2.61
C PRO A 80 -46.28 -4.92 3.18
N GLU A 81 -46.53 -5.53 4.34
CA GLU A 81 -45.55 -6.35 5.07
C GLU A 81 -45.74 -7.88 4.89
N LYS A 82 -44.76 -8.65 5.40
CA LYS A 82 -44.89 -10.02 5.95
C LYS A 82 -45.35 -11.15 5.02
N THR A 83 -44.46 -12.12 4.80
CA THR A 83 -44.60 -13.44 5.46
C THR A 83 -43.30 -14.27 5.49
N ALA A 84 -43.24 -15.13 6.53
CA ALA A 84 -42.55 -16.42 6.73
C ALA A 84 -41.73 -17.12 5.60
N SER A 85 -40.87 -18.11 5.86
CA SER A 85 -40.14 -18.58 7.08
C SER A 85 -39.16 -19.70 6.68
N GLN A 86 -38.10 -19.88 7.48
CA GLN A 86 -37.40 -21.14 7.78
C GLN A 86 -37.37 -22.27 6.73
N GLN A 87 -36.19 -22.53 6.18
CA GLN A 87 -35.71 -23.91 6.00
C GLN A 87 -34.36 -24.07 6.68
N ASN A 88 -34.15 -25.20 7.35
CA ASN A 88 -33.01 -25.44 8.23
C ASN A 88 -32.39 -26.79 7.87
N GLN A 89 -31.06 -26.81 7.74
CA GLN A 89 -30.12 -27.93 7.93
C GLN A 89 -30.54 -29.35 7.52
N ASN A 90 -29.68 -29.99 6.72
CA ASN A 90 -29.36 -31.41 6.91
C ASN A 90 -27.82 -31.55 6.99
N ASN A 91 -27.33 -32.30 7.98
CA ASN A 91 -25.90 -32.42 8.31
C ASN A 91 -25.47 -33.89 8.30
N GLN A 92 -24.33 -34.20 7.66
CA GLN A 92 -23.40 -35.31 7.97
C GLN A 92 -22.17 -35.14 7.04
N SER A 93 -20.89 -35.02 7.45
CA SER A 93 -20.13 -35.23 8.71
C SER A 93 -19.46 -36.60 8.87
N ASN A 94 -18.23 -36.71 8.35
CA ASN A 94 -17.10 -37.53 8.82
C ASN A 94 -15.82 -36.90 8.23
N TYR A 95 -14.91 -36.24 8.97
CA TYR A 95 -13.92 -36.74 9.94
C TYR A 95 -12.72 -37.47 9.27
N LYS A 96 -11.44 -37.28 9.64
CA LYS A 96 -10.75 -36.55 10.74
C LYS A 96 -9.30 -36.18 10.26
N GLU A 97 -8.70 -35.01 10.56
CA GLU A 97 -8.02 -34.57 11.82
C GLU A 97 -6.67 -35.29 12.07
N SER A 98 -5.53 -34.66 12.40
CA SER A 98 -5.18 -33.24 12.69
C SER A 98 -3.92 -32.81 11.85
N GLU A 99 -2.94 -31.95 12.17
CA GLU A 99 -2.49 -31.10 13.32
C GLU A 99 -2.21 -29.66 12.80
N LEU A 100 -2.40 -28.54 13.52
CA LEU A 100 -1.78 -27.97 14.75
C LEU A 100 -0.34 -27.42 14.64
N VAL A 101 -0.22 -26.12 14.32
CA VAL A 101 0.43 -25.11 15.21
C VAL A 101 -0.30 -23.77 15.09
N ASN A 102 -0.78 -23.21 16.20
CA ASN A 102 -1.17 -21.80 16.38
C ASN A 102 -1.21 -21.53 17.91
N PRO A 103 -0.71 -20.39 18.42
CA PRO A 103 -1.44 -19.11 18.40
C PRO A 103 -0.53 -17.95 17.91
N GLU A 104 -1.00 -16.72 17.62
CA GLU A 104 -1.74 -15.81 18.50
C GLU A 104 -2.86 -14.98 17.83
N THR A 105 -3.80 -14.56 18.67
CA THR A 105 -5.05 -13.90 18.28
C THR A 105 -4.86 -12.42 17.97
N TYR A 106 -5.04 -12.03 16.70
CA TYR A 106 -5.59 -10.72 16.38
C TYR A 106 -7.01 -10.85 15.85
N SER A 107 -7.96 -10.35 16.66
CA SER A 107 -9.38 -10.58 16.45
C SER A 107 -9.93 -9.81 15.24
N LYS A 108 -11.06 -10.30 14.73
CA LYS A 108 -11.78 -9.78 13.56
C LYS A 108 -12.15 -8.30 13.72
N GLN A 109 -11.33 -7.39 13.20
CA GLN A 109 -11.83 -6.11 12.71
C GLN A 109 -12.42 -6.30 11.31
N SER A 110 -13.55 -6.99 11.25
CA SER A 110 -14.44 -6.96 10.08
C SER A 110 -15.15 -5.60 10.02
N SER A 111 -14.37 -4.54 9.78
CA SER A 111 -14.88 -3.18 9.66
C SER A 111 -15.84 -3.12 8.46
N SER A 112 -17.08 -2.75 8.74
CA SER A 112 -18.25 -2.93 7.86
C SER A 112 -18.32 -1.97 6.66
N TYR A 113 -17.18 -1.41 6.26
CA TYR A 113 -17.01 -0.75 4.98
C TYR A 113 -17.02 -1.81 3.88
N LYS A 114 -17.97 -1.70 2.93
CA LYS A 114 -18.02 -2.56 1.74
C LYS A 114 -16.79 -2.31 0.87
N ARG A 115 -15.72 -3.07 1.09
CA ARG A 115 -14.51 -3.05 0.27
C ARG A 115 -14.85 -3.50 -1.15
N GLU A 116 -14.39 -2.74 -2.14
CA GLU A 116 -14.68 -2.90 -3.56
C GLU A 116 -13.37 -2.88 -4.36
N CYS A 117 -13.30 -3.65 -5.44
CA CYS A 117 -12.14 -3.64 -6.34
C CYS A 117 -12.22 -2.47 -7.34
N PRO A 118 -11.26 -1.53 -7.34
CA PRO A 118 -11.30 -0.35 -8.23
C PRO A 118 -11.21 -0.70 -9.72
N LYS A 119 -10.80 -1.92 -10.09
CA LYS A 119 -10.75 -2.40 -11.48
C LYS A 119 -12.05 -3.06 -11.98
N CYS A 120 -12.94 -3.51 -11.10
CA CYS A 120 -14.07 -4.37 -11.53
C CYS A 120 -15.33 -4.38 -10.65
N GLY A 121 -15.44 -3.54 -9.61
CA GLY A 121 -16.62 -3.46 -8.74
C GLY A 121 -16.89 -4.69 -7.86
N ALA A 122 -16.01 -5.70 -7.87
CA ALA A 122 -16.18 -6.89 -7.05
C ALA A 122 -16.02 -6.56 -5.56
N MET A 123 -17.02 -6.93 -4.74
CA MET A 123 -17.12 -6.53 -3.34
C MET A 123 -16.82 -7.65 -2.33
N GLY A 124 -16.51 -7.25 -1.09
CA GLY A 124 -16.57 -8.10 0.10
C GLY A 124 -15.64 -9.32 0.01
N PHE A 125 -16.20 -10.53 0.04
CA PHE A 125 -15.44 -11.79 -0.05
C PHE A 125 -14.58 -11.94 -1.31
N ALA A 126 -14.83 -11.14 -2.36
CA ALA A 126 -13.97 -11.09 -3.54
C ALA A 126 -12.62 -10.39 -3.30
N ILE A 127 -12.46 -9.69 -2.17
CA ILE A 127 -11.21 -9.00 -1.78
C ILE A 127 -10.54 -9.80 -0.65
N LYS A 128 -9.36 -10.35 -0.92
CA LYS A 128 -8.50 -10.96 0.10
C LYS A 128 -7.41 -9.98 0.52
N GLU A 129 -7.02 -10.01 1.79
CA GLU A 129 -5.87 -9.27 2.31
C GLU A 129 -4.71 -10.23 2.59
N PHE A 130 -3.49 -9.81 2.26
CA PHE A 130 -2.26 -10.57 2.46
C PHE A 130 -1.13 -9.65 2.94
N GLU A 131 -0.11 -10.21 3.61
CA GLU A 131 1.12 -9.47 3.90
C GLU A 131 1.93 -9.24 2.62
N ASP A 132 2.36 -8.00 2.39
CA ASP A 132 3.35 -7.66 1.39
C ASP A 132 4.76 -7.78 1.97
N LYS A 133 5.40 -8.93 1.70
CA LYS A 133 6.76 -9.23 2.18
C LYS A 133 7.84 -8.29 1.63
N ASN A 134 7.52 -7.45 0.65
CA ASN A 134 8.42 -6.44 0.09
C ASN A 134 8.26 -5.05 0.76
N ARG A 135 7.21 -4.84 1.58
CA ARG A 135 6.96 -3.56 2.29
C ARG A 135 6.91 -3.79 3.80
N ILE A 136 7.99 -3.46 4.49
CA ILE A 136 8.12 -3.54 5.95
C ILE A 136 7.74 -2.19 6.58
N ILE A 137 6.85 -2.21 7.57
CA ILE A 137 6.41 -1.05 8.36
C ILE A 137 7.32 -0.85 9.58
N SER A 138 7.72 -1.94 10.26
CA SER A 138 8.62 -1.90 11.42
C SER A 138 9.47 -3.16 11.49
N TYR A 139 10.64 -3.06 12.13
CA TYR A 139 11.56 -4.17 12.39
C TYR A 139 11.60 -4.64 13.85
N ILE A 140 10.99 -3.89 14.78
CA ILE A 140 11.14 -4.07 16.23
C ILE A 140 9.76 -4.30 16.87
N PRO A 141 9.58 -5.31 17.76
CA PRO A 141 10.54 -6.38 18.10
C PRO A 141 10.58 -7.52 17.06
N ARG A 142 9.69 -7.50 16.06
CA ARG A 142 9.65 -8.41 14.91
C ARG A 142 9.36 -7.59 13.64
N ARG A 143 9.61 -8.16 12.47
CA ARG A 143 9.22 -7.54 11.19
C ARG A 143 7.69 -7.50 11.07
N ILE A 144 7.14 -6.31 10.89
CA ILE A 144 5.73 -6.06 10.60
C ILE A 144 5.62 -5.67 9.13
N TYR A 145 4.86 -6.44 8.35
CA TYR A 145 4.64 -6.20 6.93
C TYR A 145 3.39 -5.36 6.67
N ALA A 146 3.38 -4.64 5.56
CA ALA A 146 2.19 -3.91 5.12
C ALA A 146 1.12 -4.86 4.58
N MET A 147 -0.15 -4.62 4.89
CA MET A 147 -1.26 -5.36 4.31
C MET A 147 -1.58 -4.83 2.91
N LYS A 148 -1.65 -5.74 1.94
CA LYS A 148 -2.12 -5.49 0.57
C LYS A 148 -3.40 -6.23 0.26
N ARG A 149 -4.17 -5.75 -0.73
CA ARG A 149 -5.47 -6.32 -1.13
C ARG A 149 -5.37 -6.89 -2.52
N VAL A 150 -5.95 -8.05 -2.74
CA VAL A 150 -6.05 -8.68 -4.07
C VAL A 150 -7.48 -9.06 -4.36
N CYS A 151 -8.00 -8.58 -5.50
CA CYS A 151 -9.30 -8.99 -5.99
C CYS A 151 -9.21 -10.38 -6.66
N THR A 152 -9.90 -11.36 -6.10
CA THR A 152 -9.91 -12.75 -6.58
C THR A 152 -10.66 -12.95 -7.90
N LYS A 153 -11.38 -11.93 -8.40
CA LYS A 153 -12.07 -12.00 -9.71
C LYS A 153 -11.23 -11.48 -10.89
N CYS A 154 -10.31 -10.55 -10.68
CA CYS A 154 -9.57 -9.88 -11.76
C CYS A 154 -8.06 -9.73 -11.51
N SER A 155 -7.57 -10.40 -10.45
CA SER A 155 -6.17 -10.45 -9.99
C SER A 155 -5.49 -9.09 -9.81
N HIS A 156 -6.28 -8.05 -9.52
CA HIS A 156 -5.74 -6.71 -9.28
C HIS A 156 -5.35 -6.53 -7.81
N GLU A 157 -4.12 -6.07 -7.61
CA GLU A 157 -3.54 -5.71 -6.32
C GLU A 157 -3.69 -4.21 -6.04
N PHE A 158 -4.11 -3.85 -4.82
CA PHE A 158 -4.36 -2.47 -4.34
C PHE A 158 -4.36 -2.39 -2.79
#